data_AF-A0A7J8RZZ2-F1
#
_entry.id   AF-A0A7J8RZZ2-F1
#
_cell.length_a   1.000
_cell.length_b   1.000
_cell.length_c   1.000
_cell.angle_alpha   90.00
_cell.angle_beta   90.00
_cell.angle_gamma   90.00
#
_symmetry.space_group_name_H-M   'P 1'
#
loop_
_entity.id
_entity.type
_entity.pdbx_description
1 polymer ?
#
loop_
_entity_poly.entity_id
_entity_poly.type
_entity_poly.pdbx_seq_one_letter_code
_entity_poly.pdbx_strand_id
1 'polypeptide(L)' 'MYLAMGWKGKSSLIIEIGSNEVFSWFENKRLRPWLLQSIFKDIENRMVRVGNVSFSKAEKHGNDLAYALALTGIKRHGMF' A
#
# COMPACT_ATOMS: atom_id res chain seq x y z
N MET A 1 -11.51 -22.69 15.05
CA MET A 1 -10.38 -23.05 15.92
C MET A 1 -9.44 -21.87 16.20
N TYR A 2 -9.09 -21.00 15.24
CA TYR A 2 -8.21 -19.83 15.49
C TYR A 2 -8.88 -18.59 16.15
N LEU A 3 -10.20 -18.38 15.96
CA LEU A 3 -10.92 -17.23 16.56
C LEU A 3 -11.21 -17.39 18.07
N ALA A 4 -11.25 -18.62 18.58
CA ALA A 4 -11.66 -18.93 19.96
C ALA A 4 -10.55 -18.72 21.00
N MET A 5 -9.28 -18.59 20.59
CA MET A 5 -8.15 -18.39 21.50
C MET A 5 -7.81 -16.91 21.76
N GLY A 6 -8.55 -15.95 21.19
CA GLY A 6 -8.26 -14.52 21.36
C GLY A 6 -7.02 -14.00 20.64
N TRP A 7 -6.35 -14.85 19.84
CA TRP A 7 -5.17 -14.45 19.07
C TRP A 7 -5.60 -13.73 17.79
N LYS A 8 -5.99 -12.46 17.93
CA LYS A 8 -5.97 -11.51 16.82
C LYS A 8 -4.52 -11.02 16.71
N GLY A 9 -3.65 -11.82 16.10
CA GLY A 9 -2.31 -11.39 15.74
C GLY A 9 -2.43 -10.28 14.71
N LYS A 10 -2.68 -9.04 15.16
CA LYS A 10 -2.61 -7.86 14.31
C LYS A 10 -1.15 -7.70 13.97
N SER A 11 -0.73 -8.18 12.81
CA SER A 11 0.59 -7.88 12.29
C SER A 11 0.69 -6.37 12.03
N SER A 12 1.86 -5.82 12.27
CA SER A 12 2.19 -4.45 11.88
C SER A 12 2.82 -4.49 10.50
N LEU A 13 2.32 -3.66 9.59
CA LEU A 13 2.86 -3.47 8.25
C LEU A 13 3.17 -2.00 8.04
N ILE A 14 4.41 -1.71 7.66
CA ILE A 14 4.82 -0.38 7.21
C ILE A 14 4.95 -0.45 5.69
N ILE A 15 4.25 0.44 4.99
CA ILE A 15 4.32 0.55 3.53
C ILE A 15 5.11 1.80 3.19
N GLU A 16 6.28 1.60 2.57
CA GLU A 16 7.14 2.67 2.10
C GLU A 16 6.67 3.16 0.71
N ILE A 17 6.49 4.46 0.57
CA ILE A 17 6.00 5.09 -0.67
C ILE A 17 7.08 5.99 -1.24
N GLY A 18 7.51 5.70 -2.48
CA GLY A 18 8.49 6.53 -3.20
C GLY A 18 7.92 7.79 -3.86
N SER A 19 6.60 7.91 -4.01
CA SER A 19 5.95 9.07 -4.61
C SER A 19 5.41 10.03 -3.55
N ASN A 20 5.86 11.29 -3.60
CA ASN A 20 5.36 12.36 -2.73
C ASN A 20 3.86 12.60 -2.93
N GLU A 21 3.40 12.55 -4.17
CA GLU A 21 2.00 12.79 -4.50
C GLU A 21 1.12 11.69 -3.90
N VAL A 22 1.49 10.42 -4.11
CA VAL A 22 0.75 9.29 -3.55
C VAL A 22 0.78 9.31 -2.02
N PHE A 23 1.93 9.65 -1.42
CA PHE A 23 2.03 9.80 0.03
C PHE A 23 1.05 10.87 0.55
N SER A 24 0.95 12.02 -0.12
CA SER A 24 0.01 13.09 0.24
C SER A 24 -1.46 12.64 0.20
N TRP A 25 -1.82 11.69 -0.67
CA TRP A 25 -3.17 11.12 -0.74
C TRP A 25 -3.53 10.26 0.49
N PHE A 26 -2.53 9.67 1.14
CA PHE A 26 -2.72 8.93 2.40
C PHE A 26 -2.74 9.86 3.62
N GLU A 27 -1.97 10.96 3.60
CA GLU A 27 -2.04 11.99 4.64
C GLU A 27 -3.34 12.79 4.58
N ASN A 28 -3.81 13.14 3.38
CA ASN A 28 -5.01 13.93 3.17
C ASN A 28 -5.92 13.29 2.11
N LYS A 29 -7.01 12.66 2.59
CA LYS A 29 -7.97 11.97 1.72
C LYS A 29 -8.66 12.89 0.69
N ARG A 30 -8.66 14.22 0.90
CA ARG A 30 -9.26 15.18 -0.04
C ARG A 30 -8.43 15.35 -1.33
N LEU A 31 -7.15 15.00 -1.29
CA LEU A 31 -6.26 15.07 -2.46
C LEU A 31 -6.39 13.83 -3.37
N ARG A 32 -7.16 12.82 -2.95
CA ARG A 32 -7.32 11.58 -3.70
C ARG A 32 -8.08 11.83 -5.01
N PRO A 33 -7.54 11.40 -6.16
CA PRO A 33 -8.28 11.45 -7.41
C PRO A 33 -9.57 10.62 -7.31
N TRP A 34 -10.70 11.23 -7.68
CA TRP A 34 -12.00 10.55 -7.66
C TRP A 34 -12.01 9.26 -8.50
N LEU A 35 -11.28 9.26 -9.61
CA LEU A 35 -11.17 8.13 -10.53
C LEU A 35 -10.59 6.86 -9.87
N LEU A 36 -9.86 7.01 -8.75
CA LEU A 36 -9.22 5.91 -8.02
C LEU A 36 -10.00 5.51 -6.76
N GLN A 37 -11.23 6.00 -6.57
CA GLN A 37 -12.01 5.77 -5.36
C GLN A 37 -12.23 4.27 -5.05
N SER A 38 -12.50 3.45 -6.07
CA SER A 38 -12.66 2.00 -5.91
C SER A 38 -11.38 1.34 -5.39
N ILE A 39 -10.22 1.73 -5.91
CA ILE A 39 -8.91 1.22 -5.50
C ILE A 39 -8.65 1.59 -4.03
N PHE A 40 -8.91 2.84 -3.64
CA PHE A 40 -8.74 3.24 -2.23
C PHE A 40 -9.66 2.49 -1.29
N LYS A 41 -10.92 2.26 -1.67
CA LYS A 41 -11.86 1.47 -0.88
C LYS A 41 -11.36 0.04 -0.68
N ASP A 42 -10.80 -0.57 -1.73
CA ASP A 42 -10.24 -1.92 -1.66
C ASP A 42 -8.98 -1.99 -0.78
N ILE A 43 -8.10 -0.98 -0.85
CA ILE A 43 -6.93 -0.87 0.03
C ILE A 43 -7.38 -0.77 1.49
N GLU A 44 -8.33 0.12 1.81
CA GLU A 44 -8.84 0.31 3.17
C GLU A 44 -9.47 -0.97 3.72
N ASN A 45 -10.26 -1.68 2.91
CA ASN A 45 -10.84 -2.98 3.27
C ASN A 45 -9.77 -4.04 3.59
N ARG A 46 -8.65 -4.05 2.84
CA ARG A 46 -7.53 -4.96 3.09
C ARG A 46 -6.74 -4.58 4.33
N MET A 47 -6.54 -3.29 4.59
CA MET A 47 -5.85 -2.81 5.79
C MET A 47 -6.54 -3.27 7.08
N VAL A 48 -7.88 -3.27 7.11
CA VAL A 48 -8.67 -3.77 8.25
C VAL A 48 -8.35 -5.24 8.59
N ARG A 49 -7.97 -6.04 7.59
CA ARG A 49 -7.61 -7.46 7.78
C ARG A 49 -6.19 -7.63 8.35
N VAL A 50 -5.25 -6.77 7.96
CA VAL A 50 -3.86 -6.80 8.43
C VAL A 50 -3.78 -6.32 9.89
N GLY A 51 -4.57 -5.30 10.24
CA GLY A 51 -4.63 -4.75 11.58
C GLY A 51 -3.93 -3.40 11.63
N ASN A 52 -2.64 -3.37 11.94
CA ASN A 52 -1.90 -2.11 12.08
C ASN A 52 -1.10 -1.83 10.79
N VAL A 53 -1.58 -0.89 9.99
CA VAL A 53 -0.90 -0.48 8.76
C VAL A 53 -0.55 1.00 8.84
N SER A 54 0.73 1.32 8.65
CA SER A 54 1.20 2.70 8.53
C SER A 54 1.90 2.92 7.20
N PHE A 55 1.96 4.18 6.79
CA PHE A 55 2.66 4.60 5.58
C PHE A 55 3.85 5.46 5.97
N SER A 56 4.98 5.23 5.33
CA SER A 56 6.15 6.08 5.44
C SER A 56 6.60 6.51 4.06
N LYS A 57 7.25 7.67 3.97
CA LYS A 57 7.91 8.09 2.76
C LYS A 57 9.24 7.34 2.66
N ALA A 58 9.50 6.74 1.50
CA ALA A 58 10.77 6.07 1.27
C ALA A 58 11.91 7.10 1.26
N GLU A 59 13.03 6.75 1.89
CA GLU A 59 14.26 7.52 1.77
C GLU A 59 14.82 7.45 0.34
N LYS A 60 15.86 8.25 0.06
CA LYS A 60 16.54 8.19 -1.24
C LYS A 60 17.04 6.76 -1.47
N HIS A 61 16.61 6.14 -2.57
CA HIS A 61 16.87 4.74 -2.93
C HIS A 61 16.16 3.66 -2.09
N GLY A 62 15.36 4.04 -1.07
CA GLY A 62 14.65 3.07 -0.22
C GLY A 62 13.63 2.20 -0.98
N ASN A 63 13.16 2.68 -2.13
CA ASN A 63 12.16 2.00 -2.95
C ASN A 63 12.70 1.49 -4.30
N ASP A 64 14.03 1.41 -4.48
CA ASP A 64 14.65 1.07 -5.77
C ASP A 64 14.27 -0.33 -6.26
N LEU A 65 14.12 -1.29 -5.34
CA LEU A 65 13.67 -2.64 -5.69
C LEU A 65 12.24 -2.63 -6.26
N ALA A 66 11.30 -1.96 -5.59
CA ALA A 66 9.93 -1.89 -6.08
C ALA A 66 9.85 -1.14 -7.41
N TYR A 67 10.65 -0.08 -7.57
CA TYR A 67 10.77 0.64 -8.83
C TYR A 67 11.30 -0.25 -9.96
N ALA A 68 12.37 -1.00 -9.73
CA ALA A 68 12.93 -1.94 -10.70
C ALA A 68 11.93 -3.03 -11.09
N LEU A 69 11.16 -3.54 -10.12
CA LEU A 69 10.11 -4.53 -10.35
C LEU A 69 8.97 -3.95 -11.20
N ALA A 70 8.50 -2.74 -10.88
CA ALA A 70 7.46 -2.06 -11.66
C ALA A 70 7.92 -1.80 -13.10
N LEU A 71 9.15 -1.30 -13.27
CA LEU A 71 9.74 -1.05 -14.59
C LEU A 71 9.87 -2.35 -15.41
N THR A 72 10.29 -3.44 -14.77
CA THR A 72 10.38 -4.76 -15.41
C THR A 72 8.99 -5.26 -15.82
N GLY A 73 7.98 -5.05 -14.99
CA GLY A 73 6.59 -5.38 -15.29
C GLY A 73 6.06 -4.64 -16.52
N ILE A 74 6.31 -3.34 -16.62
CA ILE A 74 5.92 -2.51 -17.79
C ILE A 74 6.60 -3.00 -19.07
N LYS A 75 7.88 -3.41 -18.99
CA LYS A 75 8.66 -3.87 -20.15
C LYS A 75 8.23 -5.24 -20.67
N ARG A 76 7.57 -6.06 -19.84
CA ARG A 76 7.06 -7.37 -20.25
C ARG A 76 5.67 -7.22 -20.88
N HIS A 77 5.64 -7.18 -22.21
CA HIS A 77 4.39 -7.25 -22.95
C HIS A 77 3.70 -8.59 -22.67
N GLY A 78 2.47 -8.56 -22.12
CA GLY A 78 1.63 -9.75 -21.93
C GLY A 78 1.58 -10.36 -20.51
N MET A 79 2.08 -9.66 -19.48
CA MET A 79 1.96 -10.13 -18.09
C MET A 79 0.66 -9.70 -17.37
N PHE A 80 -0.19 -8.91 -18.02
CA PHE A 80 -1.48 -8.45 -17.53
C PHE A 80 -2.50 -8.40 -18.67
#